data_AF-A0A535BH34-F1
#
_entry.id   AF-A0A535BH34-F1
#
_cell.length_a   1.000
_cell.length_b   1.000
_cell.length_c   1.000
_cell.angle_alpha   90.00
_cell.angle_beta   90.00
_cell.angle_gamma   90.00
#
_symmetry.space_group_name_H-M   'P 1'
#
loop_
_entity.id
_entity.type
_entity.pdbx_description
1 polymer ?
#
loop_
_entity_poly.entity_id
_entity_poly.type
_entity_poly.pdbx_seq_one_letter_code
_entity_poly.pdbx_strand_id
1 'polypeptide(L)'
;MIYPLAIVFLTGALITSTGCSEPLSKREQGGLIGGGIGAGTGAIIGSTVGHAAVGALIGGPVGLIAGALIGDQLMSQDRRQDDQQRQIDQNQSELERLRRENQRLRDQQPLER
;
A
#
# COMPACT_ATOMS: atom_id res chain seq x y z
N MET A 1 -1.16 -1.20 38.18
CA MET A 1 -1.89 -0.06 37.57
C MET A 1 -1.57 0.19 36.09
N ILE A 2 -0.66 -0.56 35.44
CA ILE A 2 -0.30 -0.38 34.01
C ILE A 2 -1.32 -0.99 33.02
N TYR A 3 -1.96 -2.12 33.39
CA TYR A 3 -2.99 -2.77 32.59
C TYR A 3 -4.21 -1.91 32.23
N PRO A 4 -4.84 -1.13 33.13
CA PRO A 4 -5.99 -0.31 32.77
C PRO A 4 -5.62 0.80 31.76
N LEU A 5 -4.39 1.33 31.83
CA LEU A 5 -3.92 2.36 30.89
C LEU A 5 -3.75 1.79 29.47
N ALA A 6 -3.19 0.58 29.37
CA ALA A 6 -3.03 -0.12 28.08
C ALA A 6 -4.39 -0.51 27.47
N ILE A 7 -5.35 -0.94 28.29
CA ILE A 7 -6.70 -1.30 27.83
C ILE A 7 -7.47 -0.07 27.33
N VAL A 8 -7.36 1.08 28.02
CA VAL A 8 -7.99 2.34 27.59
C VAL A 8 -7.38 2.86 26.29
N PHE A 9 -6.07 2.73 26.11
CA PHE A 9 -5.41 3.11 24.86
C PHE A 9 -5.81 2.19 23.69
N LEU A 10 -5.90 0.88 23.94
CA LEU A 10 -6.30 -0.13 22.95
C LEU A 10 -7.76 0.03 22.51
N THR A 11 -8.66 0.30 23.45
CA THR A 11 -10.09 0.54 23.17
C THR A 11 -10.34 1.90 22.50
N GLY A 12 -9.60 2.95 22.88
CA GLY A 12 -9.65 4.25 22.21
C GLY A 12 -9.21 4.18 20.75
N ALA A 13 -8.14 3.43 20.45
CA ALA A 13 -7.67 3.21 19.08
C ALA A 13 -8.70 2.47 18.20
N LEU A 14 -9.43 1.50 18.78
CA LEU A 14 -10.48 0.77 18.08
C LEU A 14 -11.66 1.68 17.70
N ILE A 15 -12.07 2.59 18.60
CA ILE A 15 -13.19 3.52 18.39
C ILE A 15 -12.88 4.54 17.29
N THR A 16 -11.61 4.95 17.15
CA THR A 16 -11.19 5.86 16.07
C THR A 16 -11.11 5.21 14.70
N SER A 17 -11.09 3.87 14.61
CA SER A 17 -11.00 3.13 13.34
C SER A 17 -12.34 3.00 12.59
N THR A 18 -13.47 3.38 13.22
CA THR A 18 -14.81 3.30 12.62
C THR A 18 -15.35 4.65 12.14
N GLY A 19 -14.56 5.73 12.21
CA GLY A 19 -14.98 7.08 11.84
C GLY A 19 -14.46 7.53 10.47
N CYS A 20 -15.39 7.69 9.53
CA CYS A 20 -15.33 8.40 8.24
C CYS A 20 -14.99 7.60 6.98
N SER A 21 -16.07 7.18 6.30
CA SER A 21 -16.15 6.67 4.93
C SER A 21 -15.85 7.73 3.86
N GLU A 22 -14.66 8.33 3.88
CA GLU A 22 -14.17 9.06 2.69
C GLU A 22 -13.25 8.12 1.88
N PRO A 23 -13.26 8.16 0.54
CA PRO A 23 -12.23 7.48 -0.24
C PRO A 23 -10.90 8.20 0.01
N LEU A 24 -10.15 7.78 1.03
CA LEU A 24 -8.83 8.33 1.34
C LEU A 24 -7.96 8.28 0.09
N SER A 25 -7.41 9.41 -0.31
CA SER A 25 -6.43 9.47 -1.40
C SER A 25 -5.24 8.57 -1.06
N LYS A 26 -4.56 7.97 -2.05
CA LYS A 26 -3.38 7.09 -1.81
C LYS A 26 -2.32 7.75 -0.91
N ARG A 27 -2.23 9.08 -0.94
CA ARG A 27 -1.36 9.88 -0.06
C ARG A 27 -1.81 9.88 1.39
N GLU A 28 -3.11 10.02 1.60
CA GLU A 28 -3.77 10.03 2.90
C GLU A 28 -3.73 8.63 3.52
N GLN A 29 -3.98 7.60 2.71
CA GLN A 29 -3.83 6.20 3.10
C GLN A 29 -2.37 5.86 3.45
N GLY A 30 -1.40 6.31 2.65
CA GLY A 30 0.02 6.12 2.92
C GLY A 30 0.51 6.83 4.18
N GLY A 31 0.03 8.06 4.42
CA GLY A 31 0.28 8.80 5.65
C GLY A 31 -0.35 8.12 6.86
N LEU A 32 -1.62 7.74 6.78
CA LEU A 32 -2.33 7.09 7.88
C LEU A 32 -1.69 5.74 8.26
N ILE A 33 -1.30 4.93 7.26
CA ILE A 33 -0.61 3.66 7.48
C ILE A 33 0.80 3.91 8.04
N GLY A 34 1.58 4.82 7.45
CA GLY A 34 2.94 5.13 7.92
C GLY A 34 2.96 5.74 9.34
N GLY A 35 2.00 6.63 9.62
CA GLY A 35 1.80 7.24 10.92
C GLY A 35 1.27 6.27 11.97
N GLY A 36 0.33 5.40 11.59
CA GLY A 36 -0.19 4.34 12.46
C GLY A 36 0.87 3.30 12.82
N ILE A 37 1.66 2.85 11.84
CA ILE A 37 2.77 1.92 12.05
C ILE A 37 3.89 2.60 12.86
N GLY A 38 4.25 3.84 12.54
CA GLY A 38 5.28 4.60 13.25
C GLY A 38 4.90 4.90 14.70
N ALA A 39 3.66 5.33 14.94
CA ALA A 39 3.13 5.58 16.28
C ALA A 39 2.99 4.27 17.07
N GLY A 40 2.50 3.20 16.45
CA GLY A 40 2.38 1.89 17.09
C GLY A 40 3.75 1.32 17.49
N THR A 41 4.71 1.34 16.57
CA THR A 41 6.08 0.85 16.82
C THR A 41 6.78 1.71 17.88
N GLY A 42 6.65 3.03 17.78
CA GLY A 42 7.17 3.98 18.77
C GLY A 42 6.54 3.80 20.15
N ALA A 43 5.25 3.50 20.24
CA ALA A 43 4.56 3.21 21.49
C ALA A 43 5.08 1.93 22.14
N ILE A 44 5.28 0.87 21.35
CA ILE A 44 5.82 -0.41 21.84
C ILE A 44 7.23 -0.21 22.41
N ILE A 45 8.12 0.45 21.67
CA ILE A 45 9.50 0.70 22.13
C ILE A 45 9.50 1.68 23.32
N GLY A 46 8.71 2.75 23.26
CA GLY A 46 8.56 3.68 24.38
C GLY A 46 8.02 3.02 25.63
N SER A 47 7.17 1.98 25.49
CA SER A 47 6.64 1.24 26.63
C SER A 47 7.71 0.45 27.40
N THR A 48 8.80 0.03 26.76
CA THR A 48 9.88 -0.72 27.44
C THR A 48 10.70 0.17 28.37
N VAL A 49 10.73 1.47 28.13
CA VAL A 49 11.34 2.49 28.99
C VAL A 49 10.32 3.29 29.81
N GLY A 50 9.06 2.82 29.86
CA GLY A 50 7.99 3.40 30.67
C GLY A 50 7.32 4.65 30.08
N HIS A 51 7.60 5.00 28.82
CA HIS A 51 7.15 6.22 28.16
C HIS A 51 6.51 5.92 26.79
N ALA A 52 5.48 5.07 26.78
CA ALA A 52 4.75 4.69 25.57
C ALA A 52 4.17 5.91 24.82
N ALA A 53 3.59 6.87 25.54
CA ALA A 53 3.02 8.07 24.94
C ALA A 53 4.07 8.94 24.25
N VAL A 54 5.27 9.06 24.84
CA VAL A 54 6.38 9.82 24.25
C VAL A 54 6.91 9.11 23.00
N GLY A 55 7.06 7.78 23.06
CA GLY A 55 7.46 6.98 21.91
C GLY A 55 6.47 7.06 20.74
N ALA A 56 5.16 7.08 21.02
CA ALA A 56 4.11 7.28 20.02
C ALA A 56 4.12 8.70 19.43
N LEU A 57 4.31 9.72 20.27
CA LEU A 57 4.37 11.13 19.86
C LEU A 57 5.59 11.44 18.99
N ILE A 58 6.69 10.70 19.14
CA ILE A 58 7.87 10.85 18.28
C ILE A 58 7.72 9.97 17.04
N GLY A 59 7.32 8.71 17.20
CA GLY A 59 7.19 7.74 16.10
C GLY A 59 6.08 8.07 15.11
N GLY A 60 4.99 8.68 15.57
CA GLY A 60 3.85 9.07 14.73
C GLY A 60 4.20 10.12 13.68
N PRO A 61 4.68 11.32 14.07
CA PRO A 61 5.10 12.37 13.14
C PRO A 61 6.23 11.91 12.21
N VAL A 62 7.20 11.15 12.73
CA VAL A 62 8.30 10.61 11.93
C VAL A 62 7.77 9.63 10.88
N GLY A 63 6.88 8.71 11.27
CA GLY A 63 6.23 7.78 10.35
C GLY A 63 5.34 8.47 9.31
N LEU A 64 4.65 9.54 9.69
CA LEU A 64 3.85 10.37 8.77
C LEU A 64 4.72 11.07 7.73
N ILE A 65 5.80 11.73 8.15
CA ILE A 65 6.72 12.45 7.25
C ILE A 65 7.42 11.46 6.31
N ALA A 66 7.94 10.36 6.85
CA ALA A 66 8.60 9.32 6.07
C ALA A 66 7.62 8.69 5.05
N GLY A 67 6.40 8.35 5.47
CA GLY A 67 5.36 7.82 4.59
C GLY A 67 4.93 8.81 3.51
N ALA A 68 4.83 10.10 3.83
CA ALA A 68 4.49 11.15 2.87
C ALA A 68 5.58 11.37 1.81
N LEU A 69 6.86 11.33 2.21
CA LEU A 69 8.01 11.45 1.31
C LEU A 69 8.12 10.25 0.35
N ILE A 70 7.97 9.03 0.88
CA ILE A 70 8.07 7.79 0.09
C ILE A 70 6.84 7.62 -0.82
N GLY A 71 5.64 7.96 -0.31
CA GLY A 71 4.38 7.85 -1.05
C GLY A 71 4.31 8.72 -2.31
N ASP A 72 5.02 9.86 -2.32
CA ASP A 72 5.04 10.77 -3.47
C ASP A 72 5.71 10.12 -4.70
N GLN A 73 6.78 9.35 -4.47
CA GLN A 73 7.49 8.63 -5.55
C GLN A 73 6.65 7.46 -6.08
N LEU A 74 6.00 6.72 -5.19
CA LEU A 74 5.12 5.60 -5.53
C LEU A 74 3.96 6.05 -6.42
N MET A 75 3.39 7.23 -6.17
CA MET A 75 2.27 7.75 -6.97
C MET A 75 2.66 8.00 -8.44
N SER A 76 3.90 8.41 -8.70
CA SER A 76 4.41 8.60 -10.05
C SER A 76 4.61 7.27 -10.80
N GLN A 77 4.95 6.22 -10.05
CA GLN A 77 5.11 4.87 -10.59
C GLN A 77 3.76 4.23 -10.86
N ASP A 78 2.80 4.37 -9.94
CA ASP A 78 1.42 3.88 -10.10
C ASP A 78 0.75 4.43 -11.36
N ARG A 79 0.87 5.73 -11.65
CA ARG A 79 0.29 6.31 -12.87
C ARG A 79 0.92 5.73 -14.13
N ARG A 80 2.25 5.59 -14.14
CA ARG A 80 2.97 4.97 -15.26
C ARG A 80 2.58 3.50 -15.43
N GLN A 81 2.36 2.80 -14.33
CA GLN A 81 1.96 1.41 -14.33
C GLN A 81 0.52 1.25 -14.84
N ASP A 82 -0.41 2.13 -14.45
CA ASP A 82 -1.78 2.14 -14.96
C ASP A 82 -1.81 2.44 -16.48
N ASP A 83 -1.02 3.42 -16.94
CA ASP A 83 -0.90 3.73 -18.36
C ASP A 83 -0.20 2.59 -19.15
N GLN A 84 0.79 1.92 -18.55
CA GLN A 84 1.43 0.74 -19.12
C GLN A 84 0.45 -0.44 -19.20
N GLN A 85 -0.35 -0.66 -18.15
CA GLN A 85 -1.33 -1.73 -18.11
C GLN A 85 -2.36 -1.55 -19.23
N ARG A 86 -2.83 -0.31 -19.45
CA ARG A 86 -3.72 0.02 -20.57
C ARG A 86 -3.09 -0.26 -21.93
N GLN A 87 -1.80 0.08 -22.10
CA GLN A 87 -1.06 -0.23 -23.33
C GLN A 87 -0.87 -1.75 -23.52
N ILE A 88 -0.61 -2.48 -22.44
CA ILE A 88 -0.49 -3.94 -22.46
C ILE A 88 -1.82 -4.58 -22.86
N ASP A 89 -2.94 -4.13 -22.31
CA ASP A 89 -4.28 -4.66 -22.65
C ASP A 89 -4.65 -4.38 -24.12
N GLN A 90 -4.29 -3.20 -24.64
CA GLN A 90 -4.45 -2.91 -26.06
C GLN A 90 -3.60 -3.84 -26.92
N ASN A 91 -2.31 -4.00 -26.56
CA ASN A 91 -1.38 -4.85 -27.29
C ASN A 91 -1.74 -6.34 -27.20
N GLN A 92 -2.39 -6.79 -26.11
CA GLN A 92 -2.81 -8.19 -25.97
C GLN A 92 -3.75 -8.62 -27.11
N SER A 93 -4.65 -7.73 -27.53
CA SER A 93 -5.57 -8.01 -28.64
C SER A 93 -4.86 -8.23 -29.98
N GLU A 94 -3.74 -7.52 -30.21
CA GLU A 94 -2.87 -7.73 -31.37
C GLU A 94 -2.07 -9.03 -31.23
N LEU A 95 -1.46 -9.28 -30.06
CA LEU A 95 -0.73 -10.53 -29.82
C LEU A 95 -1.61 -11.76 -30.03
N GLU A 96 -2.89 -11.70 -29.65
CA GLU A 96 -3.85 -12.77 -29.91
C GLU A 96 -4.16 -12.94 -31.39
N ARG A 97 -4.20 -11.85 -32.17
CA ARG A 97 -4.32 -11.95 -33.64
C ARG A 97 -3.08 -12.58 -34.24
N LEU A 98 -1.89 -12.10 -33.88
CA LEU A 98 -0.62 -12.66 -34.35
C LEU A 98 -0.44 -14.12 -33.95
N ARG A 99 -0.85 -14.51 -32.74
CA ARG A 99 -0.84 -15.91 -32.28
C ARG A 99 -1.78 -16.78 -33.10
N ARG A 100 -3.00 -16.30 -33.38
CA ARG A 100 -3.96 -17.03 -34.22
C ARG A 100 -3.42 -17.22 -35.64
N GLU A 101 -2.77 -16.21 -36.20
CA GLU A 101 -2.15 -16.30 -37.52
C GLU A 101 -0.96 -17.26 -37.51
N ASN A 102 -0.08 -17.18 -36.52
CA ASN A 102 1.02 -18.13 -36.35
C ASN A 102 0.52 -19.57 -36.14
N GLN A 103 -0.58 -19.78 -35.42
CA GLN A 103 -1.18 -21.11 -35.26
C GLN A 103 -1.68 -21.65 -36.59
N ARG A 104 -2.37 -20.84 -37.41
CA ARG A 104 -2.80 -21.26 -38.75
C ARG A 104 -1.63 -21.60 -39.67
N LEU A 105 -0.56 -20.81 -39.63
CA LEU A 105 0.66 -21.10 -40.37
C LEU A 105 1.34 -22.38 -39.86
N ARG A 106 1.37 -22.61 -38.54
CA ARG A 106 1.86 -23.87 -37.94
C ARG A 106 1.01 -25.07 -38.31
N ASP A 107 -0.30 -24.92 -38.44
CA ASP A 107 -1.20 -26.02 -38.83
C ASP A 107 -1.11 -26.33 -40.34
N GLN A 108 -0.79 -25.31 -41.16
CA GLN A 108 -0.50 -25.43 -42.59
C GLN A 108 0.92 -25.89 -42.90
N GLN A 109 1.81 -25.87 -41.90
CA GLN A 109 3.02 -26.66 -41.90
C GLN A 109 2.69 -27.97 -41.17
N PRO A 110 1.98 -28.95 -41.80
CA PRO A 110 2.27 -30.30 -41.42
C PRO A 110 3.76 -30.41 -41.64
N LEU A 111 4.50 -30.63 -40.57
CA LEU A 111 5.92 -30.91 -40.60
C LEU A 111 6.10 -31.97 -41.69
N GLU A 112 6.50 -31.54 -42.89
CA GLU A 112 6.80 -32.41 -44.02
C GLU A 112 7.99 -33.24 -43.55
N ARG A 113 7.66 -34.41 -43.02
CA ARG A 113 8.53 -35.41 -42.43
C ARG A 113 8.25 -36.73 -43.13
#